data_AF-A0A519HZJ6-F1
#
_entry.id   AF-A0A519HZJ6-F1
#
_cell.length_a   1.000
_cell.length_b   1.000
_cell.length_c   1.000
_cell.angle_alpha   90.00
_cell.angle_beta   90.00
_cell.angle_gamma   90.00
#
_symmetry.space_group_name_H-M   'P 1'
#
loop_
_entity.id
_entity.type
_entity.pdbx_description
1 polymer ?
#
loop_
_entity_poly.entity_id
_entity_poly.type
_entity_poly.pdbx_seq_one_letter_code
_entity_poly.pdbx_strand_id
1 'polypeptide(L)' 'MSLLIKYASRKFVLCLGCGVVTSALTYFGRIDGATYAVVTLGTIGAYITGNVSQKNKETDP' A
#
# COMPACT_ATOMS: atom_id res chain seq x y z
N MET A 1 5.95 -23.10 -6.14
CA MET A 1 5.98 -22.12 -5.03
C MET A 1 6.40 -20.76 -5.58
N SER A 2 5.63 -20.22 -6.55
CA SER A 2 6.15 -19.18 -7.47
C SER A 2 5.14 -18.08 -7.79
N LEU A 3 3.86 -18.28 -7.47
CA LEU A 3 2.79 -17.29 -7.71
C LEU A 3 2.74 -16.24 -6.61
N LEU A 4 2.90 -16.63 -5.35
CA LEU A 4 2.86 -15.69 -4.21
C LEU A 4 3.92 -14.59 -4.33
N ILE A 5 5.14 -14.92 -4.75
CA ILE A 5 6.22 -13.95 -4.93
C ILE A 5 5.97 -13.05 -6.16
N LYS A 6 5.27 -13.57 -7.18
CA LYS A 6 4.92 -12.84 -8.40
C LYS A 6 3.85 -11.75 -8.14
N TYR A 7 2.92 -12.01 -7.22
CA TYR A 7 1.88 -11.05 -6.81
C TYR A 7 2.28 -10.20 -5.60
N ALA A 8 3.16 -10.70 -4.73
CA ALA A 8 3.76 -9.93 -3.64
C ALA A 8 4.88 -9.02 -4.18
N SER A 9 4.52 -8.05 -5.01
CA SER A 9 5.44 -6.99 -5.42
C SER A 9 5.92 -6.23 -4.18
N ARG A 10 7.18 -5.76 -4.16
CA ARG A 10 7.76 -4.99 -3.03
C ARG A 10 6.84 -3.87 -2.54
N LYS A 11 6.14 -3.21 -3.47
CA LYS A 11 5.16 -2.14 -3.20
C LYS A 11 3.92 -2.66 -2.47
N PHE A 12 3.46 -3.87 -2.77
CA PHE A 12 2.31 -4.50 -2.13
C PHE A 12 2.62 -4.84 -0.67
N VAL A 13 3.80 -5.42 -0.40
CA VAL A 13 4.23 -5.77 0.96
C VAL A 13 4.36 -4.52 1.84
N LEU A 14 4.89 -3.42 1.28
CA LEU A 14 4.96 -2.13 1.98
C LEU A 14 3.57 -1.57 2.31
N CYS A 15 2.60 -1.66 1.39
CA CYS A 15 1.24 -1.19 1.64
C CYS A 15 0.52 -2.03 2.70
N LEU A 16 0.70 -3.36 2.64
CA LEU A 16 0.13 -4.29 3.61
C LEU A 16 0.73 -4.06 5.01
N GLY A 17 2.06 -3.88 5.10
CA GLY A 17 2.73 -3.53 6.35
C GLY A 17 2.24 -2.19 6.92
N CYS A 18 2.10 -1.16 6.08
CA CYS A 18 1.59 0.14 6.50
C CYS A 18 0.14 0.04 7.05
N GLY A 19 -0.73 -0.72 6.37
CA GLY A 19 -2.11 -0.97 6.82
C GLY A 19 -2.19 -1.73 8.15
N VAL A 20 -1.32 -2.73 8.36
CA VAL A 20 -1.26 -3.48 9.62
C VAL A 20 -0.78 -2.58 10.77
N VAL A 21 0.27 -1.79 10.55
CA VAL A 21 0.83 -0.88 11.56
C VAL A 21 -0.18 0.21 11.95
N THR A 22 -0.85 0.81 10.96
CA THR A 22 -1.87 1.83 11.23
C THR A 22 -3.10 1.26 11.93
N SER A 23 -3.58 0.08 11.52
CA SER A 23 -4.69 -0.58 12.20
C SER A 23 -4.35 -0.92 13.65
N ALA A 24 -3.13 -1.39 13.91
CA ALA A 24 -2.65 -1.63 15.28
C ALA A 24 -2.57 -0.33 16.10
N LEU A 25 -2.04 0.76 15.53
CA LEU A 25 -1.95 2.05 16.24
C LEU A 25 -3.32 2.67 16.55
N THR A 26 -4.29 2.51 15.65
CA THR A 26 -5.68 2.92 15.88
C THR A 26 -6.34 2.05 16.94
N TYR A 27 -6.08 0.73 16.97
CA TYR A 27 -6.59 -0.17 18.01
C TYR A 27 -6.05 0.18 19.39
N PHE A 28 -4.78 0.62 19.48
CA PHE A 28 -4.17 1.13 20.72
C PHE A 28 -4.59 2.57 21.08
N GLY A 29 -5.46 3.21 20.28
CA GLY A 29 -5.94 4.58 20.52
C GLY A 29 -4.88 5.66 20.37
N ARG A 30 -3.74 5.36 19.73
CA ARG A 30 -2.65 6.32 19.47
C ARG A 30 -2.89 7.20 18.25
N ILE A 31 -3.83 6.82 17.39
CA ILE A 31 -4.21 7.49 16.15
C ILE A 31 -5.74 7.59 16.08
N ASP A 32 -6.24 8.78 15.73
CA ASP A 32 -7.68 9.02 15.52
C ASP A 32 -8.19 8.46 14.17
N GLY A 33 -9.48 8.19 14.08
CA GLY A 33 -10.12 7.64 12.87
C GLY A 33 -9.88 8.48 11.61
N ALA A 34 -9.79 9.81 11.75
CA ALA A 34 -9.48 10.69 10.62
C ALA A 34 -8.05 10.46 10.09
N THR A 35 -7.07 10.30 10.99
CA THR A 35 -5.68 10.04 10.61
C THR A 35 -5.52 8.65 10.00
N TYR A 36 -6.23 7.64 10.50
CA TYR A 36 -6.28 6.31 9.89
C TYR A 36 -6.79 6.36 8.44
N ALA A 37 -7.88 7.09 8.19
CA ALA A 37 -8.44 7.25 6.86
C ALA A 37 -7.47 7.94 5.90
N VAL A 38 -6.81 9.03 6.33
CA VAL A 38 -5.82 9.75 5.51
C VAL A 38 -4.63 8.87 5.15
N VAL A 39 -4.07 8.14 6.12
CA VAL A 39 -2.94 7.24 5.83
C VAL A 39 -3.37 6.12 4.90
N THR A 40 -4.53 5.50 5.15
CA THR A 40 -5.04 4.41 4.29
C THR A 40 -5.26 4.87 2.85
N LEU A 41 -5.93 6.01 2.65
CA LEU A 41 -6.15 6.58 1.32
C LEU A 41 -4.83 6.97 0.65
N GLY A 42 -3.88 7.56 1.39
CA GLY A 42 -2.56 7.91 0.89
C GLY A 42 -1.75 6.70 0.43
N THR A 43 -1.75 5.63 1.24
CA THR A 43 -1.05 4.37 0.93
C THR A 43 -1.63 3.69 -0.30
N ILE A 44 -2.97 3.55 -0.37
CA ILE A 44 -3.65 2.94 -1.51
C ILE A 44 -3.46 3.80 -2.77
N GLY A 45 -3.59 5.12 -2.66
CA GLY A 45 -3.36 6.06 -3.76
C GLY A 45 -1.94 5.98 -4.32
N ALA A 46 -0.93 5.92 -3.44
CA ALA A 46 0.47 5.74 -3.83
C ALA A 46 0.71 4.37 -4.49
N TYR A 47 0.06 3.31 -4.02
CA TYR A 47 0.14 1.97 -4.63
C TYR A 47 -0.43 1.94 -6.04
N ILE A 48 -1.64 2.47 -6.23
CA ILE A 48 -2.31 2.53 -7.53
C ILE A 48 -1.49 3.38 -8.50
N THR A 49 -1.10 4.59 -8.09
CA THR A 49 -0.25 5.49 -8.89
C THR A 49 1.07 4.83 -9.27
N GLY A 50 1.70 4.14 -8.31
CA GLY A 50 2.96 3.42 -8.52
C GLY A 50 2.84 2.26 -9.51
N ASN A 51 1.70 1.58 -9.56
CA ASN A 51 1.42 0.49 -10.52
C ASN A 51 1.08 1.04 -11.91
N VAL A 52 0.31 2.13 -11.99
CA VAL A 52 -0.01 2.82 -13.26
C VAL A 52 1.26 3.40 -13.91
N SER A 53 2.11 4.06 -13.13
CA SER A 53 3.38 4.62 -13.63
C SER A 53 4.33 3.54 -14.16
N GLN A 54 4.35 2.35 -13.55
CA GLN A 54 5.12 1.22 -14.09
C GLN A 54 4.54 0.71 -15.41
N LYS A 55 3.20 0.61 -15.50
CA LYS A 55 2.54 0.18 -16.74
C LYS A 55 2.83 1.14 -17.90
N ASN A 56 2.86 2.45 -17.67
CA ASN A 56 3.19 3.43 -18.71
C ASN A 56 4.65 3.28 -19.18
N LYS A 57 5.61 3.11 -18.26
CA LYS A 57 7.02 2.92 -18.62
C LYS A 57 7.29 1.60 -19.36
N GLU A 58 6.46 0.60 -19.15
CA GLU A 58 6.55 -0.69 -19.86
C GLU A 58 5.88 -0.65 -21.24
N THR A 59 5.09 0.40 -21.53
CA THR A 59 4.42 0.59 -22.82
C THR A 59 5.18 1.54 -23.75
N ASP A 60 6.27 2.17 -23.28
CA ASP A 60 7.21 2.90 -24.13
C ASP A 60 8.19 1.89 -24.80
N PRO A 61 8.27 1.81 -26.14
CA PRO A 61 9.23 0.98 -26.87
C PRO A 61 10.68 1.48 -26.79
#